data_AF-A0A1E7IZ62-F1
#
_entry.id   AF-A0A1E7IZ62-F1
#
_cell.length_a   1.000
_cell.length_b   1.000
_cell.length_c   1.000
_cell.angle_alpha   90.00
_cell.angle_beta   90.00
_cell.angle_gamma   90.00
#
_symmetry.space_group_name_H-M   'P 1'
#
loop_
_entity.id
_entity.type
_entity.pdbx_description
1 polymer ?
#
loop_
_entity_poly.entity_id
_entity_poly.type
_entity_poly.pdbx_seq_one_letter_code
_entity_poly.pdbx_strand_id
1 'polypeptide(L)' 'MAKSVQDLPKEIQQYIDVREWDMRTLEGNKRFLELKGKCLPTIALEGDLMYESLIPGQEELAAEITRRWELKN' A
#
# COMPACT_ATOMS: atom_id res chain seq x y z
N MET A 1 1.60 9.36 -7.79
CA MET A 1 0.70 9.07 -6.67
C MET A 1 -0.53 8.37 -7.21
N ALA A 2 -0.64 7.07 -6.97
CA ALA A 2 -1.82 6.28 -7.26
C ALA A 2 -2.99 6.94 -6.53
N LYS A 3 -3.99 7.38 -7.31
CA LYS A 3 -5.23 8.00 -6.80
C LYS A 3 -5.83 7.23 -5.61
N SER A 4 -5.66 5.91 -5.64
CA SER A 4 -6.10 4.97 -4.62
C SER A 4 -5.63 5.24 -3.19
N VAL A 5 -4.57 6.03 -2.99
CA VAL A 5 -4.13 6.39 -1.62
C VAL A 5 -4.47 7.84 -1.26
N GLN A 6 -4.61 8.74 -2.25
CA GLN A 6 -5.06 10.11 -2.02
C GLN A 6 -6.54 10.17 -1.59
N ASP A 7 -7.33 9.19 -2.03
CA ASP A 7 -8.76 9.10 -1.73
C ASP A 7 -9.06 8.42 -0.38
N LEU A 8 -8.04 7.98 0.37
CA LEU A 8 -8.25 7.40 1.70
C LEU A 8 -8.80 8.47 2.67
N PRO A 9 -9.67 8.09 3.62
CA PRO A 9 -10.19 9.00 4.64
C PRO A 9 -9.07 9.77 5.36
N LYS A 10 -9.29 11.07 5.62
CA LYS A 10 -8.29 11.94 6.26
C LYS A 10 -7.82 11.44 7.62
N GLU A 11 -8.67 10.74 8.37
CA GLU A 11 -8.29 10.13 9.65
C GLU A 11 -7.20 9.06 9.46
N ILE A 12 -7.32 8.24 8.41
CA ILE A 12 -6.37 7.16 8.12
C ILE A 12 -5.05 7.73 7.64
N GLN A 13 -5.09 8.79 6.84
CA GLN A 13 -3.88 9.50 6.39
C GLN A 13 -3.02 10.04 7.54
N GLN A 14 -3.57 10.24 8.74
CA GLN A 14 -2.80 10.65 9.92
C GLN A 14 -2.02 9.50 10.56
N TYR A 15 -2.40 8.24 10.27
CA TYR A 15 -1.81 7.05 10.89
C TYR A 15 -0.81 6.31 9.98
N ILE A 16 -0.71 6.68 8.70
CA ILE A 16 0.09 5.95 7.70
C ILE A 16 1.14 6.82 7.03
N ASP A 17 2.32 6.23 6.76
CA ASP A 17 3.31 6.76 5.81
C ASP A 17 3.13 6.07 4.46
N VAL A 18 2.81 6.85 3.43
CA VAL A 18 2.54 6.34 2.08
C VAL A 18 3.73 6.59 1.21
N ARG A 19 4.28 5.51 0.65
CA ARG A 19 5.38 5.59 -0.32
C ARG A 19 4.98 4.92 -1.61
N GLU A 20 5.24 5.63 -2.70
CA GLU A 20 5.06 5.14 -4.06
C GLU A 20 6.42 4.95 -4.70
N TRP A 21 6.56 3.84 -5.41
CA TRP A 21 7.72 3.57 -6.22
C TRP A 21 7.34 3.37 -7.68
N ASP A 22 8.15 3.92 -8.56
CA ASP A 22 7.98 3.80 -10.01
C ASP A 22 8.87 2.67 -10.55
N MET A 23 8.25 1.71 -11.23
CA MET A 23 8.91 0.56 -11.84
C MET A 23 9.86 0.91 -12.99
N ARG A 24 9.80 2.14 -13.50
CA ARG A 24 10.77 2.66 -14.48
C ARG A 24 12.10 3.05 -13.82
N THR A 25 12.17 3.11 -12.49
CA THR A 25 13.37 3.47 -11.74
C THR A 25 14.05 2.25 -11.12
N LEU A 26 15.38 2.31 -10.92
CA LEU A 26 16.12 1.24 -10.22
C LEU A 26 15.63 1.04 -8.79
N GLU A 27 15.30 2.13 -8.09
CA GLU A 27 14.77 2.09 -6.73
C GLU A 27 13.44 1.32 -6.68
N GLY A 28 12.52 1.61 -7.59
CA GLY A 28 11.23 0.92 -7.61
C GLY A 28 11.35 -0.55 -7.97
N ASN A 29 12.20 -0.91 -8.91
CA ASN A 29 12.49 -2.32 -9.21
C ASN A 29 13.09 -3.05 -8.00
N LYS A 30 14.04 -2.42 -7.29
CA LYS A 30 14.62 -2.98 -6.08
C LYS A 30 13.55 -3.21 -5.01
N ARG A 31 12.70 -2.20 -4.77
CA ARG A 31 11.65 -2.30 -3.75
C ARG A 31 10.60 -3.35 -4.09
N PHE A 32 10.21 -3.45 -5.36
CA PHE A 32 9.29 -4.47 -5.84
C PHE A 32 9.80 -5.89 -5.58
N LEU A 33 11.10 -6.13 -5.83
CA LEU A 33 11.74 -7.41 -5.54
C LEU A 33 11.86 -7.67 -4.03
N GLU A 34 12.21 -6.66 -3.22
CA GLU A 34 12.26 -6.78 -1.75
C GLU A 34 10.90 -7.17 -1.17
N LEU A 35 9.82 -6.61 -1.70
CA LEU A 35 8.44 -6.90 -1.31
C LEU A 35 7.90 -8.20 -1.93
N LYS A 36 8.71 -8.94 -2.70
CA LYS A 36 8.34 -10.17 -3.40
C LYS A 36 7.14 -10.02 -4.34
N GLY A 37 6.93 -8.81 -4.88
CA GLY A 37 5.86 -8.56 -5.85
C GLY A 37 6.07 -9.39 -7.12
N LYS A 38 4.98 -9.90 -7.68
CA LYS A 38 4.97 -10.68 -8.92
C LYS A 38 4.28 -9.94 -10.06
N CYS A 39 3.22 -9.20 -9.75
CA CYS A 39 2.41 -8.48 -10.75
C CYS A 39 1.99 -7.10 -10.26
N LEU A 40 2.01 -6.12 -11.16
CA LEU A 40 1.50 -4.77 -10.92
C LEU A 40 -0.01 -4.69 -11.18
N PRO A 41 -0.74 -3.76 -10.52
CA PRO A 41 -0.29 -2.96 -9.38
C PRO A 41 -0.08 -3.82 -8.14
N THR A 42 0.82 -3.37 -7.26
CA THR A 42 1.19 -4.08 -6.04
C THR A 42 1.03 -3.14 -4.85
N ILE A 43 0.37 -3.60 -3.78
CA ILE A 43 0.28 -2.88 -2.52
C ILE A 43 0.84 -3.75 -1.42
N ALA A 44 1.79 -3.18 -0.69
CA ALA A 44 2.33 -3.76 0.52
C ALA A 44 1.98 -2.86 1.71
N LEU A 45 1.54 -3.48 2.81
CA LEU A 45 1.30 -2.80 4.08
C LEU A 45 2.38 -3.25 5.06
N GLU A 46 3.11 -2.30 5.63
CA GLU A 46 4.20 -2.56 6.59
C GLU A 46 5.31 -3.49 6.07
N GLY A 47 5.52 -3.52 4.76
CA GLY A 47 6.50 -4.39 4.11
C GLY A 47 5.98 -5.77 3.71
N ASP A 48 4.74 -6.11 4.09
CA ASP A 48 4.08 -7.33 3.67
C ASP A 48 3.24 -7.09 2.42
N LEU A 49 3.48 -7.89 1.39
CA LEU A 49 2.71 -7.93 0.16
C LEU A 49 1.26 -8.37 0.47
N MET A 50 0.30 -7.48 0.25
CA MET A 50 -1.11 -7.73 0.54
C MET A 50 -1.92 -7.93 -0.72
N TYR A 51 -1.74 -7.06 -1.71
CA TYR A 51 -2.53 -7.06 -2.93
C TYR A 51 -1.63 -7.09 -4.15
N GLU A 52 -1.97 -7.99 -5.08
CA GLU A 52 -1.32 -8.14 -6.38
C GLU A 52 -2.40 -8.12 -7.47
N SER A 53 -2.12 -7.45 -8.59
CA SER A 53 -2.97 -7.39 -9.78
C SER A 53 -4.33 -6.70 -9.63
N LEU A 54 -4.87 -6.57 -8.41
CA LEU A 54 -6.13 -5.89 -8.12
C LEU A 54 -5.91 -4.89 -6.99
N ILE A 55 -6.28 -3.63 -7.23
CA ILE A 55 -6.31 -2.61 -6.18
C ILE A 55 -7.61 -2.79 -5.40
N PRO A 56 -7.57 -2.98 -4.06
CA PRO A 56 -8.76 -3.09 -3.24
C PRO A 56 -9.58 -1.80 -3.29
N GLY A 57 -10.87 -1.91 -2.94
CA GLY A 57 -11.71 -0.74 -2.77
C GLY A 57 -11.20 0.16 -1.63
N GLN A 58 -11.60 1.43 -1.63
CA GLN A 58 -11.21 2.38 -0.58
C GLN A 58 -11.63 1.90 0.81
N GLU A 59 -12.87 1.39 0.95
CA GLU A 59 -13.39 0.88 2.22
C GLU A 59 -12.62 -0.36 2.72
N GLU A 60 -12.25 -1.26 1.80
CA GLU A 60 -11.49 -2.46 2.15
C GLU A 60 -10.07 -2.12 2.60
N LEU A 61 -9.40 -1.24 1.85
CA LEU A 61 -8.07 -0.76 2.21
C LEU A 61 -8.08 -0.01 3.54
N ALA A 62 -9.07 0.86 3.74
CA ALA A 62 -9.27 1.61 4.96
C ALA A 62 -9.48 0.68 6.17
N ALA A 63 -10.39 -0.29 6.04
CA ALA A 63 -10.69 -1.24 7.11
C ALA A 63 -9.46 -2.08 7.51
N GLU A 64 -8.66 -2.53 6.53
CA GLU A 64 -7.46 -3.31 6.81
C GLU A 64 -6.38 -2.46 7.52
N ILE A 65 -6.20 -1.20 7.10
CA ILE A 65 -5.27 -0.28 7.76
C ILE A 65 -5.70 -0.03 9.22
N THR A 66 -6.97 0.30 9.45
CA THR A 66 -7.50 0.55 10.80
C THR A 66 -7.36 -0.69 11.68
N ARG A 67 -7.73 -1.87 11.16
CA ARG A 67 -7.60 -3.13 11.89
C ARG A 67 -6.16 -3.39 12.34
N ARG A 68 -5.17 -3.15 11.48
CA ARG A 68 -3.76 -3.31 11.83
C ARG A 68 -3.30 -2.30 12.87
N TRP A 69 -3.79 -1.06 12.78
CA TRP A 69 -3.49 -0.02 13.75
C TRP A 69 -4.05 -0.37 15.15
N GLU A 70 -5.29 -0.86 15.23
CA GLU A 70 -5.93 -1.34 16.47
C GLU A 70 -5.25 -2.57 17.06
N LEU A 71 -4.69 -3.47 16.24
CA LEU A 71 -3.96 -4.64 16.75
C LEU A 71 -2.62 -4.28 17.40
N LYS A 72 -2.08 -3.08 17.15
CA LYS A 72 -0.76 -2.65 17.62
C LYS A 72 -0.79 -1.62 18.74
N ASN A 73 -1.94 -0.99 19.01
CA ASN A 73 -2.13 0.04 20.04
C ASN A 73 -3.17 -0.41 21.06
#